data_AF-A0AAV9L7E2-F1
#
_entry.id   AF-A0AAV9L7E2-F1
#
_cell.length_a   1.000
_cell.length_b   1.000
_cell.length_c   1.000
_cell.angle_alpha   90.00
_cell.angle_beta   90.00
_cell.angle_gamma   90.00
#
_symmetry.space_group_name_H-M   'P 1'
#
loop_
_entity.id
_entity.type
_entity.pdbx_description
1 polymer ?
#
loop_
_entity_poly.entity_id
_entity_poly.type
_entity_poly.pdbx_seq_one_letter_code
_entity_poly.pdbx_strand_id
1 'polypeptide(L)'
;MGTHRQVIHSSVKVRGSDIIFDLSMVYGLHTCLDRRNMWYELNQYNMRCRQPWLVMGDFNSILHVEDRIMGSQVQETELRDFKQCLLDTRLTKLKTVGRNYTWTNGHTYSSIDKSLVNAMWLQSWTHLECNILDPRFSDHSHLCVTIEARENTGPKPFRFFNYLADHPEFM
;
A
#
# COMPACT_ATOMS: atom_id res chain seq x y z
N MET A 1 19.94 12.89 -18.96
CA MET A 1 19.30 12.56 -17.66
C MET A 1 18.94 11.10 -17.70
N GLY A 2 19.52 10.28 -16.82
CA GLY A 2 19.31 8.82 -16.83
C GLY A 2 17.86 8.48 -16.54
N THR A 3 17.17 7.85 -17.49
CA THR A 3 15.80 7.36 -17.34
C THR A 3 15.80 6.04 -16.57
N HIS A 4 16.00 6.10 -15.26
CA HIS A 4 15.76 4.93 -14.42
C HIS A 4 14.26 4.64 -14.38
N ARG A 5 13.87 3.42 -14.78
CA ARG A 5 12.49 2.95 -14.63
C ARG A 5 12.13 2.92 -13.14
N GLN A 6 11.05 3.62 -12.79
CA GLN A 6 10.53 3.70 -11.42
C GLN A 6 9.38 2.71 -11.18
N VAL A 7 8.84 2.09 -12.24
CA VAL A 7 7.74 1.13 -12.15
C VAL A 7 8.06 -0.12 -12.96
N ILE A 8 7.74 -1.29 -12.41
CA ILE A 8 7.74 -2.57 -13.10
C ILE A 8 6.34 -3.17 -12.99
N HIS A 9 5.70 -3.39 -14.12
CA HIS A 9 4.38 -4.03 -14.21
C HIS A 9 4.52 -5.51 -14.54
N SER A 10 3.70 -6.35 -13.89
CA SER A 10 3.60 -7.78 -14.16
C SER A 10 2.18 -8.27 -13.92
N SER A 11 1.81 -9.36 -14.59
CA SER A 11 0.59 -10.10 -14.26
C SER A 11 0.97 -11.33 -13.45
N VAL A 12 0.30 -11.55 -12.33
CA VAL A 12 0.60 -12.62 -11.37
C VAL A 12 -0.54 -13.62 -11.35
N LYS A 13 -0.21 -14.90 -11.56
CA LYS A 13 -1.11 -16.03 -11.34
C LYS A 13 -0.63 -16.83 -10.14
N VAL A 14 -1.45 -16.93 -9.10
CA VAL A 14 -1.11 -17.70 -7.90
C VAL A 14 -1.24 -19.19 -8.22
N ARG A 15 -0.12 -19.92 -8.08
CA ARG A 15 -0.04 -21.35 -8.39
C ARG A 15 -1.09 -22.14 -7.60
N GLY A 16 -1.79 -23.05 -8.28
CA GLY A 16 -2.81 -23.89 -7.64
C GLY A 16 -4.13 -23.18 -7.36
N SER A 17 -4.35 -22.00 -7.93
CA SER A 17 -5.61 -21.26 -7.81
C SER A 17 -5.98 -20.55 -9.11
N ASP A 18 -7.22 -20.05 -9.16
CA ASP A 18 -7.70 -19.16 -10.23
C ASP A 18 -7.46 -17.67 -9.93
N ILE A 19 -6.67 -17.37 -8.88
CA ILE A 19 -6.33 -15.99 -8.53
C ILE A 19 -5.34 -15.44 -9.56
N ILE A 20 -5.76 -14.40 -10.26
CA ILE A 20 -4.97 -13.60 -11.18
C ILE A 20 -5.13 -12.13 -10.80
N PHE A 21 -4.03 -11.39 -10.76
CA PHE A 21 -4.02 -9.96 -10.49
C PHE A 21 -2.83 -9.31 -11.17
N ASP A 22 -2.90 -8.00 -11.38
CA ASP A 22 -1.79 -7.18 -11.85
C ASP A 22 -0.97 -6.68 -10.65
N LEU A 23 0.35 -6.68 -10.77
CA LEU A 23 1.29 -6.19 -9.79
C LEU A 23 2.15 -5.08 -10.40
N SER A 24 2.21 -3.93 -9.74
CA SER A 24 3.18 -2.87 -10.03
C SER A 24 4.13 -2.72 -8.86
N MET A 25 5.41 -2.99 -9.07
CA MET A 25 6.47 -2.67 -8.11
C MET A 25 6.99 -1.26 -8.39
N VAL A 26 7.04 -0.42 -7.36
CA VAL A 26 7.49 0.97 -7.48
C VAL A 26 8.77 1.25 -6.70
N TYR A 27 9.59 2.12 -7.25
CA TYR A 27 10.70 2.79 -6.57
C TYR A 27 10.76 4.24 -7.06
N GLY A 28 10.16 5.15 -6.29
CA GLY A 28 10.14 6.58 -6.59
C GLY A 28 11.50 7.21 -6.36
N LEU A 29 11.93 8.11 -7.25
CA LEU A 29 13.17 8.87 -7.07
C LEU A 29 13.00 9.94 -5.98
N HIS A 30 14.12 10.48 -5.49
CA HIS A 30 14.13 11.32 -4.28
C HIS A 30 13.47 12.70 -4.43
N THR A 31 13.43 13.28 -5.64
CA THR A 31 12.83 14.61 -5.86
C THR A 31 11.40 14.54 -6.38
N CYS A 32 10.57 15.53 -6.05
CA CYS A 32 9.20 15.60 -6.58
C CYS A 32 9.18 15.65 -8.12
N LEU A 33 10.16 16.32 -8.74
CA LEU A 33 10.25 16.43 -10.19
C LEU A 33 10.53 15.06 -10.84
N ASP A 34 11.46 14.31 -10.27
CA ASP A 34 11.87 13.02 -10.82
C ASP A 34 10.76 11.96 -10.70
N ARG A 35 9.91 12.05 -9.65
CA ARG A 35 8.77 11.15 -9.46
C ARG A 35 7.63 11.37 -10.46
N ARG A 36 7.57 12.48 -11.18
CA ARG A 36 6.46 12.77 -12.12
C ARG A 36 6.26 11.68 -13.16
N ASN A 37 7.35 11.09 -13.66
CA ASN A 37 7.26 10.01 -14.63
C ASN A 37 6.61 8.75 -14.04
N MET A 38 6.90 8.44 -12.76
CA MET A 38 6.26 7.32 -12.04
C MET A 38 4.75 7.53 -11.95
N TRP A 39 4.29 8.72 -11.55
CA TRP A 39 2.87 9.05 -11.45
C TRP A 39 2.15 8.95 -12.80
N TYR A 40 2.79 9.47 -13.86
CA TYR A 40 2.28 9.36 -15.23
C TYR A 40 2.16 7.90 -15.66
N GLU A 41 3.20 7.08 -15.45
CA GLU A 41 3.22 5.66 -15.83
C GLU A 41 2.11 4.86 -15.12
N LEU A 42 1.90 5.09 -13.82
CA LEU A 42 0.80 4.47 -13.06
C LEU A 42 -0.57 4.85 -13.63
N ASN A 43 -0.77 6.13 -14.00
CA ASN A 43 -2.02 6.56 -14.61
C ASN A 43 -2.24 5.94 -16.01
N GLN A 44 -1.19 5.84 -16.83
CA GLN A 44 -1.25 5.15 -18.12
C GLN A 44 -1.61 3.67 -17.94
N TYR A 45 -1.04 3.00 -16.93
CA TYR A 45 -1.38 1.62 -16.62
C TYR A 45 -2.83 1.47 -16.16
N ASN A 46 -3.31 2.38 -15.30
CA ASN A 46 -4.68 2.37 -14.81
C ASN A 46 -5.72 2.35 -15.95
N MET A 47 -5.51 3.16 -16.99
CA MET A 47 -6.44 3.25 -18.13
C MET A 47 -6.63 1.93 -18.90
N ARG A 48 -5.65 1.03 -18.83
CA ARG A 48 -5.67 -0.28 -19.50
C ARG A 48 -5.88 -1.46 -18.56
N CYS A 49 -5.74 -1.26 -17.24
CA CYS A 49 -5.86 -2.34 -16.27
C CYS A 49 -7.31 -2.84 -16.19
N ARG A 50 -7.49 -4.17 -16.33
CA ARG A 50 -8.80 -4.85 -16.30
C ARG A 50 -8.87 -5.94 -15.23
N GLN A 51 -7.91 -5.97 -14.31
CA GLN A 51 -7.78 -6.98 -13.27
C GLN A 51 -7.71 -6.31 -11.88
N PRO A 52 -7.94 -7.05 -10.79
CA PRO A 52 -7.45 -6.65 -9.47
C PRO A 52 -6.00 -6.19 -9.57
N TRP A 53 -5.69 -5.03 -9.02
CA TRP A 53 -4.37 -4.42 -9.19
C TRP A 53 -3.80 -4.04 -7.83
N LEU A 54 -2.58 -4.51 -7.57
CA LEU A 54 -1.76 -4.13 -6.43
C LEU A 54 -0.57 -3.31 -6.92
N VAL A 55 -0.40 -2.11 -6.37
CA VAL A 55 0.80 -1.28 -6.52
C VAL A 55 1.49 -1.25 -5.18
N MET A 56 2.76 -1.66 -5.12
CA MET A 56 3.49 -1.65 -3.84
C MET A 56 4.97 -1.33 -4.01
N GLY A 57 5.55 -0.71 -2.98
CA GLY A 57 6.97 -0.39 -2.94
C GLY A 57 7.23 0.97 -2.30
N ASP A 58 8.44 1.49 -2.53
CA ASP A 58 8.88 2.77 -2.04
C ASP A 58 8.42 3.88 -2.99
N PHE A 59 7.53 4.75 -2.52
CA PHE A 59 7.07 5.89 -3.31
C PHE A 59 7.96 7.13 -3.13
N ASN A 60 8.88 7.12 -2.14
CA ASN A 60 9.64 8.29 -1.69
C ASN A 60 8.75 9.54 -1.49
N SER A 61 7.51 9.32 -1.02
CA SER A 61 6.50 10.37 -0.88
C SER A 61 5.52 10.03 0.24
N ILE A 62 5.23 11.02 1.06
CA ILE A 62 4.22 10.96 2.12
C ILE A 62 2.85 11.41 1.59
N LEU A 63 1.76 10.87 2.15
CA LEU A 63 0.39 11.17 1.71
C LEU A 63 -0.30 12.18 2.64
N HIS A 64 0.05 12.14 3.92
CA HIS A 64 -0.47 13.01 4.96
C HIS A 64 0.68 13.64 5.76
N VAL A 65 0.41 14.70 6.52
CA VAL A 65 1.44 15.34 7.36
C VAL A 65 1.90 14.37 8.45
N GLU A 66 0.97 13.58 8.96
CA GLU A 66 1.15 12.57 10.01
C GLU A 66 1.99 11.37 9.52
N ASP A 67 2.17 11.21 8.20
CA ASP A 67 3.07 10.20 7.65
C ASP A 67 4.55 10.54 7.93
N ARG A 68 4.87 11.75 8.45
CA ARG A 68 6.21 12.12 8.93
C ARG A 68 6.18 12.37 10.44
N ILE A 69 6.91 11.54 11.17
CA ILE A 69 7.09 11.64 12.61
C ILE A 69 8.50 12.23 12.83
N MET A 70 8.54 13.46 13.34
CA MET A 70 9.75 14.29 13.49
C MET A 70 10.35 14.78 12.15
N GLY A 71 11.24 15.77 12.24
CA GLY A 71 11.90 16.38 11.10
C GLY A 71 11.31 17.74 10.70
N SER A 72 11.55 18.15 9.46
CA SER A 72 11.07 19.43 8.94
C SER A 72 9.56 19.43 8.73
N GLN A 73 8.97 20.62 8.87
CA GLN A 73 7.57 20.86 8.55
C GLN A 73 7.25 20.39 7.12
N VAL A 74 6.22 19.55 6.99
CA VAL A 74 5.74 19.04 5.71
C VAL A 74 5.18 20.18 4.87
N GLN A 75 5.63 20.28 3.63
CA GLN A 75 5.11 21.25 2.65
C GLN A 75 4.06 20.60 1.76
N GLU A 76 3.07 21.38 1.30
CA GLU A 76 2.00 20.88 0.42
C GLU A 76 2.55 20.30 -0.90
N THR A 77 3.68 20.83 -1.38
CA THR A 77 4.38 20.35 -2.58
C THR A 77 4.89 18.91 -2.44
N GLU A 78 5.10 18.42 -1.21
CA GLU A 78 5.51 17.04 -0.94
C GLU A 78 4.33 16.05 -1.03
N LEU A 79 3.10 16.55 -0.86
CA LEU A 79 1.86 15.75 -0.80
C LEU A 79 1.08 15.78 -2.13
N ARG A 80 1.05 16.94 -2.78
CA ARG A 80 0.13 17.26 -3.88
C ARG A 80 0.17 16.24 -5.00
N ASP A 81 1.36 15.92 -5.51
CA ASP A 81 1.51 15.09 -6.69
C ASP A 81 1.07 13.64 -6.40
N PHE A 82 1.34 13.12 -5.20
CA PHE A 82 0.88 11.79 -4.80
C PHE A 82 -0.63 11.75 -4.58
N LYS A 83 -1.21 12.75 -3.89
CA LYS A 83 -2.68 12.87 -3.76
C LYS A 83 -3.38 12.94 -5.11
N GLN A 84 -2.85 13.73 -6.05
CA GLN A 84 -3.39 13.82 -7.40
C GLN A 84 -3.32 12.48 -8.12
N CYS A 85 -2.20 11.76 -8.00
CA CYS A 85 -2.08 10.42 -8.59
C CYS A 85 -3.15 9.45 -8.05
N LEU A 86 -3.47 9.46 -6.75
CA LEU A 86 -4.53 8.62 -6.20
C LEU A 86 -5.92 9.02 -6.73
N LEU A 87 -6.19 10.31 -6.92
CA LEU A 87 -7.43 10.79 -7.52
C LEU A 87 -7.58 10.32 -8.98
N ASP A 88 -6.52 10.48 -9.78
CA ASP A 88 -6.52 10.12 -11.21
C ASP A 88 -6.65 8.60 -11.41
N THR A 89 -5.94 7.83 -10.58
CA THR A 89 -5.90 6.36 -10.68
C THR A 89 -7.06 5.68 -9.95
N ARG A 90 -7.72 6.39 -9.02
CA ARG A 90 -8.71 5.82 -8.08
C ARG A 90 -8.14 4.67 -7.24
N LEU A 91 -6.82 4.63 -7.08
CA LEU A 91 -6.16 3.71 -6.17
C LEU A 91 -6.43 4.13 -4.73
N THR A 92 -6.64 3.14 -3.87
CA THR A 92 -6.85 3.34 -2.45
C THR A 92 -5.74 2.63 -1.68
N LYS A 93 -5.25 3.24 -0.60
CA LYS A 93 -4.29 2.58 0.29
C LYS A 93 -4.91 1.32 0.89
N LEU A 94 -4.23 0.19 0.72
CA LEU A 94 -4.60 -1.05 1.38
C LEU A 94 -4.39 -0.88 2.89
N LYS A 95 -5.35 -1.34 3.69
CA LYS A 95 -5.26 -1.29 5.15
C LYS A 95 -3.91 -1.86 5.59
N THR A 96 -3.25 -1.18 6.51
CA THR A 96 -1.92 -1.53 6.98
C THR A 96 -1.95 -1.86 8.46
N VAL A 97 -1.21 -2.89 8.88
CA VAL A 97 -1.06 -3.31 10.28
C VAL A 97 0.43 -3.47 10.63
N GLY A 98 0.78 -3.31 11.91
CA GLY A 98 2.17 -3.34 12.36
C GLY A 98 2.67 -1.94 12.74
N ARG A 99 3.85 -1.54 12.24
CA ARG A 99 4.44 -0.23 12.53
C ARG A 99 3.67 0.92 11.86
N ASN A 100 3.80 2.12 12.43
CA ASN A 100 3.18 3.35 11.92
C ASN A 100 4.08 4.13 10.93
N TYR A 101 5.30 3.66 10.70
CA TYR A 101 6.27 4.22 9.75
C TYR A 101 6.93 3.08 8.98
N THR A 102 7.46 3.39 7.80
CA THR A 102 8.13 2.41 6.93
C THR A 102 9.59 2.73 6.65
N TRP A 103 10.06 3.95 6.94
CA TRP A 103 11.45 4.33 6.78
C TRP A 103 11.94 5.18 7.96
N THR A 104 13.23 5.07 8.33
CA THR A 104 13.86 5.99 9.27
C THR A 104 15.37 6.14 9.07
N ASN A 105 15.89 7.34 9.29
CA ASN A 105 17.32 7.60 9.43
C ASN A 105 17.78 7.73 10.90
N GLY A 106 16.96 7.28 11.86
CA GLY A 106 17.19 7.42 13.30
C GLY A 106 16.73 8.74 13.91
N HIS A 107 16.51 9.77 13.10
CA HIS A 107 16.03 11.09 13.55
C HIS A 107 14.63 11.43 13.04
N THR A 108 14.35 11.07 11.80
CA THR A 108 13.06 11.24 11.12
C THR A 108 12.50 9.86 10.82
N TYR A 109 11.20 9.68 11.01
CA TYR A 109 10.50 8.45 10.68
C TYR A 109 9.39 8.81 9.69
N SER A 110 9.32 8.13 8.54
CA SER A 110 8.34 8.44 7.50
C SER A 110 7.63 7.19 6.99
N SER A 111 6.38 7.36 6.57
CA SER A 111 5.60 6.36 5.84
C SER A 111 5.69 6.63 4.33
N ILE A 112 6.74 6.13 3.69
CA ILE A 112 7.00 6.32 2.25
C ILE A 112 6.80 5.04 1.41
N ASP A 113 6.95 3.87 2.03
CA ASP A 113 6.50 2.62 1.44
C ASP A 113 4.97 2.46 1.60
N LYS A 114 4.27 2.13 0.51
CA LYS A 114 2.81 1.94 0.52
C LYS A 114 2.39 0.72 -0.30
N SER A 115 1.23 0.18 0.03
CA SER A 115 0.48 -0.76 -0.81
C SER A 115 -0.84 -0.10 -1.20
N LEU A 116 -1.08 0.05 -2.50
CA LEU A 116 -2.27 0.68 -3.07
C LEU A 116 -2.99 -0.33 -3.95
N VAL A 117 -4.31 -0.27 -3.95
CA VAL A 117 -5.16 -1.23 -4.66
C VAL A 117 -6.31 -0.53 -5.38
N ASN A 118 -6.76 -1.12 -6.49
CA ASN A 118 -7.94 -0.63 -7.19
C ASN A 118 -9.25 -1.23 -6.60
N ALA A 119 -10.40 -0.74 -7.09
CA ALA A 119 -11.70 -1.22 -6.63
C ALA A 119 -11.92 -2.73 -6.89
N MET A 120 -11.40 -3.27 -8.00
CA MET A 120 -11.51 -4.69 -8.33
C MET A 120 -10.80 -5.57 -7.29
N TRP A 121 -9.63 -5.16 -6.80
CA TRP A 121 -8.95 -5.82 -5.68
C TRP A 121 -9.80 -5.85 -4.42
N LEU A 122 -10.35 -4.69 -4.02
CA LEU A 122 -11.17 -4.59 -2.82
C LEU A 122 -12.42 -5.46 -2.92
N GLN A 123 -13.03 -5.58 -4.10
CA GLN A 123 -14.19 -6.44 -4.34
C GLN A 123 -13.82 -7.94 -4.27
N SER A 124 -12.66 -8.32 -4.79
CA SER A 124 -12.18 -9.71 -4.74
C SER A 124 -11.72 -10.13 -3.35
N TRP A 125 -11.08 -9.22 -2.60
CA TRP A 125 -10.37 -9.53 -1.36
C TRP A 125 -10.51 -8.44 -0.30
N THR A 126 -11.74 -8.23 0.18
CA THR A 126 -12.09 -7.20 1.19
C THR A 126 -11.33 -7.29 2.51
N HIS A 127 -10.81 -8.47 2.86
CA HIS A 127 -10.18 -8.77 4.15
C HIS A 127 -8.64 -8.72 4.10
N LEU A 128 -8.04 -8.58 2.91
CA LEU A 128 -6.60 -8.54 2.81
C LEU A 128 -6.07 -7.20 3.30
N GLU A 129 -4.95 -7.27 3.99
CA GLU A 129 -4.22 -6.12 4.53
C GLU A 129 -2.73 -6.28 4.27
N CYS A 130 -1.99 -5.19 4.40
CA CYS A 130 -0.54 -5.16 4.30
C CYS A 130 0.07 -5.12 5.70
N ASN A 131 0.93 -6.08 6.00
CA ASN A 131 1.73 -6.09 7.23
C ASN A 131 3.02 -5.30 7.00
N ILE A 132 3.29 -4.31 7.85
CA ILE A 132 4.61 -3.68 7.96
C ILE A 132 5.44 -4.50 8.94
N LEU A 133 6.44 -5.20 8.41
CA LEU A 133 7.31 -6.10 9.15
C LEU A 133 8.49 -5.38 9.81
N ASP A 134 9.30 -6.12 10.56
CA ASP A 134 10.51 -5.57 11.16
C ASP A 134 11.59 -5.24 10.12
N PRO A 135 12.18 -4.01 10.15
CA PRO A 135 13.19 -3.60 9.19
C PRO A 135 14.50 -4.36 9.37
N ARG A 136 14.73 -5.01 10.52
CA ARG A 136 15.97 -5.68 10.90
C ARG A 136 17.18 -4.75 10.80
N PHE A 137 17.93 -4.87 9.70
CA PHE A 137 19.15 -4.11 9.42
C PHE A 137 18.96 -3.05 8.33
N SER A 138 17.76 -2.94 7.77
CA SER A 138 17.38 -1.94 6.78
C SER A 138 16.90 -0.66 7.47
N ASP A 139 17.02 0.48 6.80
CA ASP A 139 16.33 1.71 7.17
C ASP A 139 14.85 1.69 6.74
N HIS A 140 14.49 0.81 5.79
CA HIS A 140 13.12 0.50 5.40
C HIS A 140 12.54 -0.75 6.08
N SER A 141 11.26 -0.69 6.44
CA SER A 141 10.44 -1.82 6.90
C SER A 141 9.79 -2.52 5.73
N HIS A 142 9.80 -3.86 5.71
CA HIS A 142 9.22 -4.62 4.61
C HIS A 142 7.69 -4.59 4.62
N LEU A 143 7.09 -4.38 3.44
CA LEU A 143 5.66 -4.56 3.21
C LEU A 143 5.35 -6.01 2.84
N CYS A 144 4.35 -6.61 3.49
CA CYS A 144 3.95 -7.99 3.23
C CYS A 144 2.43 -8.10 3.07
N VAL A 145 2.00 -8.51 1.88
CA VAL A 145 0.60 -8.86 1.57
C VAL A 145 0.53 -10.36 1.38
N THR A 146 -0.20 -11.06 2.25
CA THR A 146 -0.38 -12.51 2.16
C THR A 146 -1.63 -12.82 1.35
N ILE A 147 -1.45 -13.47 0.20
CA ILE A 147 -2.55 -13.91 -0.66
C ILE A 147 -2.61 -15.43 -0.55
N GLU A 148 -3.62 -15.93 0.15
CA GLU A 148 -3.85 -17.37 0.26
C GLU A 148 -4.80 -17.81 -0.85
N ALA A 149 -4.36 -18.79 -1.64
CA ALA A 149 -5.28 -19.63 -2.38
C ALA A 149 -6.11 -20.36 -1.31
N ARG A 150 -7.35 -19.93 -1.06
CA ARG A 150 -8.20 -20.59 -0.06
C ARG A 150 -8.25 -22.08 -0.39
N GLU A 151 -7.70 -22.92 0.49
CA GLU A 151 -8.37 -24.18 0.78
C GLU A 151 -9.67 -23.79 1.50
N ASN A 152 -10.80 -24.33 1.05
CA ASN A 152 -12.12 -24.12 1.65
C ASN A 152 -12.09 -24.51 3.14
N THR A 153 -11.72 -23.60 4.03
CA THR A 153 -11.73 -23.82 5.49
C THR A 153 -13.08 -23.48 6.13
N GLY A 154 -14.12 -23.26 5.30
CA GLY A 154 -15.45 -22.88 5.75
C GLY A 154 -15.53 -21.42 6.23
N PRO A 155 -16.72 -20.95 6.62
CA PRO A 155 -16.89 -19.61 7.17
C PRO A 155 -16.12 -19.49 8.49
N LYS A 156 -15.34 -18.41 8.65
CA LYS A 156 -14.70 -18.08 9.93
C LYS A 156 -15.81 -17.94 10.99
N PRO A 157 -15.73 -18.63 12.14
CA PRO A 157 -16.73 -18.52 13.18
C PRO A 157 -16.74 -17.08 13.71
N PHE A 158 -17.92 -16.50 13.85
CA PHE A 158 -18.10 -15.26 14.59
C PHE A 158 -17.67 -15.49 16.04
N ARG A 159 -16.79 -14.63 16.54
CA ARG A 159 -16.38 -14.63 17.95
C ARG A 159 -16.89 -13.35 18.57
N PHE A 160 -17.93 -13.49 19.39
CA PHE A 160 -18.37 -12.46 20.32
C PHE A 160 -17.57 -12.60 21.61
N PHE A 161 -17.09 -11.48 22.14
CA PHE A 161 -16.49 -11.50 23.46
C PHE A 161 -17.60 -11.56 24.50
N ASN A 162 -17.79 -12.73 25.14
CA ASN A 162 -18.89 -12.95 26.08
C ASN A 162 -18.97 -11.89 27.19
N TYR A 163 -17.84 -11.35 27.66
CA TYR A 163 -17.83 -10.29 28.68
C TYR A 163 -18.55 -9.01 28.25
N LEU A 164 -18.67 -8.75 26.93
CA LEU A 164 -19.43 -7.60 26.43
C LEU A 164 -20.92 -7.76 26.74
N ALA A 165 -21.46 -9.00 26.76
CA ALA A 165 -22.84 -9.24 27.16
C ALA A 165 -23.08 -9.02 28.67
N ASP A 166 -22.02 -9.03 29.48
CA ASP A 166 -22.07 -8.77 30.91
C ASP A 166 -21.90 -7.27 31.24
N HIS A 167 -21.66 -6.41 30.24
CA HIS A 167 -21.49 -4.99 30.47
C HIS A 167 -22.83 -4.36 30.89
N PRO A 168 -22.89 -3.52 31.95
CA PRO A 168 -24.14 -2.94 32.45
C PRO A 168 -24.92 -2.12 31.41
N GLU A 169 -24.23 -1.60 30.40
CA GLU A 169 -24.79 -0.82 29.30
C GLU A 169 -24.93 -1.63 28.00
N PHE A 170 -24.82 -2.96 28.06
CA PHE A 170 -25.02 -3.82 26.89
C PHE A 170 -26.51 -3.99 26.58
N MET A 171 -27.10 -2.98 25.93
CA MET A 171 -28.32 -3.04 25.10
C MET A 171 -28.56 -1.70 24.41
#